data_AF-A0A1Q2HMV2-F1
#
_entry.id   AF-A0A1Q2HMV2-F1
#
_cell.length_a   1.000
_cell.length_b   1.000
_cell.length_c   1.000
_cell.angle_alpha   90.00
_cell.angle_beta   90.00
_cell.angle_gamma   90.00
#
_symmetry.space_group_name_H-M   'P 1'
#
loop_
_entity.id
_entity.type
_entity.pdbx_description
1 polymer ?
#
loop_
_entity_poly.entity_id
_entity_poly.type
_entity_poly.pdbx_seq_one_letter_code
_entity_poly.pdbx_strand_id
1 'polypeptide(L)'
;MFKPVTIAVMLLYAFGHIPSAAETRDFSDDISESFQILPESEPIEGELQTETDIDFFVLNPVPQTVYRVFLNNGASDRKNMTVLMENYNSELRDIKTLDSIAETEYSTFYCEYGYPVYFKVFSNYSASGLYHIEVQTVKSADVDSFSNSCSAPTLLDLSGGYIETEAVIDTSEPNFPAADYYTFDALENYRYHISFDYLDSSEIEASI
;
A
#
# COMPACT_ATOMS: atom_id res chain seq x y z
N MET A 1 8.05 -14.18 75.19
CA MET A 1 7.00 -13.20 74.80
C MET A 1 7.01 -13.13 73.28
N PHE A 2 6.16 -13.92 72.62
CA PHE A 2 6.14 -14.08 71.16
C PHE A 2 5.37 -12.94 70.51
N LYS A 3 5.97 -12.28 69.52
CA LYS A 3 5.30 -11.28 68.69
C LYS A 3 4.50 -11.98 67.59
N PRO A 4 3.22 -11.61 67.35
CA PRO A 4 2.47 -12.16 66.24
C PRO A 4 3.02 -11.60 64.91
N VAL A 5 3.22 -12.49 63.94
CA VAL A 5 3.54 -12.15 62.54
C VAL A 5 2.24 -12.14 61.77
N THR A 6 1.84 -10.97 61.27
CA THR A 6 0.68 -10.80 60.41
C THR A 6 1.09 -11.10 58.97
N ILE A 7 0.60 -12.20 58.41
CA ILE A 7 0.78 -12.53 56.99
C ILE A 7 -0.38 -11.88 56.23
N ALA A 8 -0.08 -10.83 55.46
CA ALA A 8 -1.04 -10.24 54.53
C ALA A 8 -1.15 -11.15 53.30
N VAL A 9 -2.25 -11.87 53.18
CA VAL A 9 -2.59 -12.62 51.96
C VAL A 9 -3.14 -11.62 50.95
N MET A 10 -2.30 -11.19 50.00
CA MET A 10 -2.77 -10.48 48.81
C MET A 10 -3.52 -11.48 47.93
N LEU A 11 -4.85 -11.38 47.93
CA LEU A 11 -5.70 -12.06 46.96
C LEU A 11 -5.57 -11.32 45.61
N LEU A 12 -4.78 -11.89 44.69
CA LEU A 12 -4.67 -11.40 43.32
C LEU A 12 -5.95 -11.79 42.57
N TYR A 13 -6.89 -10.85 42.43
CA TYR A 13 -8.04 -11.01 41.54
C TYR A 13 -7.54 -10.95 40.10
N ALA A 14 -7.19 -12.11 39.54
CA ALA A 14 -7.09 -12.27 38.10
C ALA A 14 -8.51 -12.20 37.52
N PHE A 15 -8.94 -10.99 37.14
CA PHE A 15 -10.07 -10.83 36.25
C PHE A 15 -9.67 -11.45 34.92
N GLY A 16 -10.04 -12.72 34.72
CA GLY A 16 -10.08 -13.30 33.39
C GLY A 16 -11.08 -12.52 32.57
N HIS A 17 -10.60 -11.53 31.81
CA HIS A 17 -11.31 -11.09 30.61
C HIS A 17 -11.31 -12.30 29.68
N ILE A 18 -12.42 -13.04 29.72
CA ILE A 18 -12.74 -13.95 28.63
C ILE A 18 -12.90 -13.02 27.43
N PRO A 19 -12.04 -13.08 26.40
CA PRO A 19 -12.31 -12.33 25.19
C PRO A 19 -13.68 -12.79 24.72
N SER A 20 -14.63 -11.85 24.68
CA SER A 20 -15.81 -12.04 23.84
C SER A 20 -15.24 -12.48 22.50
N ALA A 21 -15.68 -13.62 21.98
CA ALA A 21 -15.46 -13.92 20.57
C ALA A 21 -16.16 -12.77 19.84
N ALA A 22 -15.40 -11.72 19.54
CA ALA A 22 -15.86 -10.64 18.72
C ALA A 22 -16.19 -11.33 17.41
N GLU A 23 -17.44 -11.22 16.98
CA GLU A 23 -17.78 -11.58 15.61
C GLU A 23 -16.79 -10.83 14.73
N THR A 24 -16.17 -11.58 13.82
CA THR A 24 -15.29 -11.04 12.80
C THR A 24 -16.04 -9.91 12.10
N ARG A 25 -15.39 -8.76 12.01
CA ARG A 25 -16.07 -7.52 11.65
C ARG A 25 -16.43 -7.57 10.17
N ASP A 26 -17.73 -7.55 9.92
CA ASP A 26 -18.32 -7.26 8.63
C ASP A 26 -18.14 -5.75 8.34
N PHE A 27 -17.55 -5.41 7.19
CA PHE A 27 -17.43 -4.02 6.77
C PHE A 27 -18.57 -3.70 5.79
N SER A 28 -18.59 -2.49 5.22
CA SER A 28 -19.74 -2.05 4.41
C SER A 28 -19.50 -2.32 2.93
N ASP A 29 -20.51 -2.89 2.26
CA ASP A 29 -20.65 -2.95 0.79
C ASP A 29 -20.83 -1.57 0.13
N ASP A 30 -21.12 -0.53 0.92
CA ASP A 30 -21.24 0.84 0.44
C ASP A 30 -19.91 1.58 0.58
N ILE A 31 -19.31 1.95 -0.55
CA ILE A 31 -18.07 2.73 -0.59
C ILE A 31 -18.16 4.07 0.17
N SER A 32 -19.35 4.66 0.30
CA SER A 32 -19.55 5.89 1.08
C SER A 32 -19.47 5.68 2.59
N GLU A 33 -19.54 4.42 3.05
CA GLU A 33 -19.42 4.00 4.44
C GLU A 33 -18.11 3.23 4.70
N SER A 34 -17.12 3.39 3.81
CA SER A 34 -15.81 2.74 3.90
C SER A 34 -15.16 2.87 5.28
N PHE A 35 -14.57 1.78 5.77
CA PHE A 35 -13.82 1.82 7.02
C PHE A 35 -12.46 2.47 6.85
N GLN A 36 -12.14 3.46 7.69
CA GLN A 36 -10.84 4.13 7.61
C GLN A 36 -9.71 3.19 8.06
N ILE A 37 -8.78 2.92 7.16
CA ILE A 37 -7.53 2.23 7.46
C ILE A 37 -6.41 3.26 7.65
N LEU A 38 -5.54 3.03 8.63
CA LEU A 38 -4.40 3.89 8.91
C LEU A 38 -3.11 3.13 8.57
N PRO A 39 -2.12 3.78 7.93
CA PRO A 39 -0.82 3.16 7.75
C PRO A 39 -0.17 2.80 9.10
N GLU A 40 0.61 1.72 9.12
CA GLU A 40 1.31 1.21 10.32
C GLU A 40 0.41 0.79 11.48
N SER A 41 -0.89 0.58 11.22
CA SER A 41 -1.78 -0.05 12.20
C SER A 41 -1.58 -1.57 12.19
N GLU A 42 -2.04 -2.23 13.26
CA GLU A 42 -2.19 -3.68 13.25
C GLU A 42 -3.04 -4.12 12.05
N PRO A 43 -2.78 -5.31 11.46
CA PRO A 43 -3.60 -5.86 10.39
C PRO A 43 -5.07 -5.92 10.80
N ILE A 44 -5.94 -5.48 9.89
CA ILE A 44 -7.39 -5.54 10.10
C ILE A 44 -7.88 -6.89 9.61
N GLU A 45 -8.50 -7.65 10.50
CA GLU A 45 -9.23 -8.88 10.17
C GLU A 45 -10.66 -8.55 9.75
N GLY A 46 -11.08 -9.07 8.60
CA GLY A 46 -12.45 -8.99 8.09
C GLY A 46 -12.95 -10.34 7.60
N GLU A 47 -14.25 -10.42 7.31
CA GLU A 47 -14.89 -11.63 6.80
C GLU A 47 -15.88 -11.27 5.70
N LEU A 48 -15.70 -11.83 4.50
CA LEU A 48 -16.75 -11.80 3.49
C LEU A 48 -17.82 -12.84 3.88
N GLN A 49 -18.99 -12.41 4.31
CA GLN A 49 -20.10 -13.27 4.76
C GLN A 49 -20.76 -14.02 3.62
N THR A 50 -20.75 -13.47 2.41
CA THR A 50 -21.40 -14.06 1.23
C THR A 50 -20.50 -14.02 0.00
N GLU A 51 -20.88 -14.75 -1.04
CA GLU A 51 -20.18 -14.77 -2.33
C GLU A 51 -20.21 -13.44 -3.07
N THR A 52 -21.18 -12.58 -2.75
CA THR A 52 -21.37 -11.25 -3.36
C THR A 52 -20.93 -10.12 -2.44
N ASP A 53 -20.44 -10.46 -1.25
CA ASP A 53 -20.01 -9.52 -0.25
C ASP A 53 -18.77 -8.74 -0.73
N ILE A 54 -18.76 -7.46 -0.39
CA ILE A 54 -17.71 -6.53 -0.74
C ILE A 54 -17.43 -5.70 0.51
N ASP A 55 -16.19 -5.70 0.95
CA ASP A 55 -15.76 -4.81 2.02
C ASP A 55 -14.98 -3.63 1.44
N PHE A 56 -15.40 -2.42 1.80
CA PHE A 56 -14.68 -1.20 1.46
C PHE A 56 -13.90 -0.60 2.63
N PHE A 57 -12.64 -0.28 2.35
CA PHE A 57 -11.75 0.48 3.22
C PHE A 57 -11.31 1.76 2.54
N VAL A 58 -10.97 2.80 3.31
CA VAL A 58 -10.45 4.07 2.80
C VAL A 58 -9.19 4.50 3.53
N LEU A 59 -8.17 4.84 2.76
CA LEU A 59 -6.97 5.55 3.19
C LEU A 59 -7.08 7.01 2.73
N ASN A 60 -6.80 7.94 3.65
CA ASN A 60 -6.55 9.33 3.30
C ASN A 60 -5.03 9.51 3.23
N PRO A 61 -4.40 9.42 2.04
CA PRO A 61 -2.95 9.39 1.93
C PRO A 61 -2.35 10.75 2.27
N VAL A 62 -1.12 10.71 2.76
CA VAL A 62 -0.24 11.87 2.72
C VAL A 62 0.19 12.03 1.26
N PRO A 63 0.09 13.22 0.66
CA PRO A 63 0.61 13.47 -0.68
C PRO A 63 2.07 13.04 -0.79
N GLN A 64 2.50 12.71 -2.00
CA GLN A 64 3.87 12.38 -2.31
C GLN A 64 4.42 11.20 -1.51
N THR A 65 3.61 10.15 -1.32
CA THR A 65 3.95 9.00 -0.47
C THR A 65 3.70 7.69 -1.20
N VAL A 66 4.67 6.78 -1.10
CA VAL A 66 4.57 5.40 -1.57
C VAL A 66 4.01 4.55 -0.44
N TYR A 67 2.89 3.88 -0.72
CA TYR A 67 2.26 2.93 0.17
C TYR A 67 2.46 1.51 -0.32
N ARG A 68 2.43 0.57 0.62
CA ARG A 68 2.32 -0.86 0.35
C ARG A 68 1.05 -1.37 1.02
N VAL A 69 0.22 -2.07 0.27
CA VAL A 69 -0.93 -2.77 0.83
C VAL A 69 -0.68 -4.27 0.77
N PHE A 70 -1.06 -4.97 1.84
CA PHE A 70 -1.01 -6.41 1.95
C PHE A 70 -2.43 -6.96 2.01
N LEU A 71 -2.64 -8.10 1.36
CA LEU A 71 -3.86 -8.90 1.47
C LEU A 71 -3.47 -10.34 1.81
N ASN A 72 -3.94 -10.84 2.94
CA ASN A 72 -3.86 -12.25 3.31
C ASN A 72 -5.25 -12.87 3.31
N ASN A 73 -5.37 -14.12 2.88
CA ASN A 73 -6.64 -14.80 2.70
C ASN A 73 -7.09 -15.72 3.86
N GLY A 74 -6.54 -15.54 5.06
CA GLY A 74 -7.13 -16.05 6.30
C GLY A 74 -7.25 -17.59 6.43
N ALA A 75 -6.57 -18.35 5.56
CA ALA A 75 -6.41 -19.81 5.60
C ALA A 75 -7.40 -20.73 4.87
N SER A 76 -7.97 -20.37 3.70
CA SER A 76 -8.13 -21.35 2.57
C SER A 76 -8.93 -20.89 1.33
N ASP A 77 -9.39 -19.65 1.25
CA ASP A 77 -10.22 -19.23 0.10
C ASP A 77 -9.62 -18.05 -0.64
N ARG A 78 -9.75 -18.02 -1.97
CA ARG A 78 -9.19 -16.95 -2.79
C ARG A 78 -9.91 -15.62 -2.53
N LYS A 79 -9.13 -14.59 -2.21
CA LYS A 79 -9.62 -13.23 -1.96
C LYS A 79 -8.96 -12.27 -2.95
N ASN A 80 -9.77 -11.36 -3.48
CA ASN A 80 -9.34 -10.32 -4.39
C ASN A 80 -9.39 -8.97 -3.69
N MET A 81 -8.48 -8.08 -4.06
CA MET A 81 -8.56 -6.68 -3.68
C MET A 81 -8.25 -5.81 -4.88
N THR A 82 -9.09 -4.81 -5.11
CA THR A 82 -8.80 -3.73 -6.06
C THR A 82 -8.50 -2.47 -5.28
N VAL A 83 -7.38 -1.83 -5.62
CA VAL A 83 -7.00 -0.51 -5.12
C VAL A 83 -7.54 0.52 -6.11
N LEU A 84 -8.41 1.39 -5.61
CA LEU A 84 -9.08 2.45 -6.35
C LEU A 84 -8.56 3.79 -5.86
N MET A 85 -8.20 4.71 -6.76
CA MET A 85 -7.79 6.06 -6.39
C MET A 85 -8.74 7.08 -7.02
N GLU A 86 -9.17 8.05 -6.23
CA GLU A 86 -9.94 9.19 -6.72
C GLU A 86 -9.00 10.20 -7.41
N ASN A 87 -9.46 10.82 -8.50
CA ASN A 87 -8.74 11.89 -9.18
C ASN A 87 -9.33 13.28 -8.88
N TYR A 88 -8.77 14.33 -9.48
CA TYR A 88 -9.24 15.72 -9.30
C TYR A 88 -10.69 15.98 -9.73
N ASN A 89 -11.29 15.09 -10.53
CA ASN A 89 -12.69 15.16 -10.96
C ASN A 89 -13.62 14.27 -10.12
N SER A 90 -13.13 13.71 -9.01
CA SER A 90 -13.85 12.73 -8.20
C SER A 90 -14.22 11.44 -8.94
N GLU A 91 -13.45 11.07 -9.97
CA GLU A 91 -13.59 9.78 -10.65
C GLU A 91 -12.68 8.74 -9.99
N LEU A 92 -13.23 7.55 -9.73
CA LEU A 92 -12.45 6.40 -9.26
C LEU A 92 -11.74 5.71 -10.41
N ARG A 93 -10.47 5.36 -10.21
CA ARG A 93 -9.64 4.63 -11.16
C ARG A 93 -9.02 3.42 -10.48
N ASP A 94 -9.11 2.27 -11.13
CA ASP A 94 -8.39 1.06 -10.73
C ASP A 94 -6.89 1.29 -10.95
N ILE A 95 -6.10 1.23 -9.88
CA ILE A 95 -4.64 1.41 -9.98
C ILE A 95 -3.88 0.10 -9.79
N LYS A 96 -4.40 -0.84 -8.98
CA LYS A 96 -3.83 -2.17 -8.76
C LYS A 96 -4.92 -3.18 -8.43
N THR A 97 -4.64 -4.45 -8.73
CA THR A 97 -5.45 -5.59 -8.29
C THR A 97 -4.54 -6.64 -7.68
N LEU A 98 -4.88 -7.11 -6.48
CA LEU A 98 -4.23 -8.22 -5.79
C LEU A 98 -5.14 -9.44 -5.82
N ASP A 99 -4.52 -10.60 -5.86
CA ASP A 99 -5.21 -11.87 -5.96
C ASP A 99 -4.55 -12.91 -5.05
N SER A 100 -5.04 -12.99 -3.80
CA SER A 100 -4.46 -13.84 -2.76
C SER A 100 -5.10 -15.22 -2.78
N ILE A 101 -4.33 -16.23 -3.22
CA ILE A 101 -4.79 -17.62 -3.40
C ILE A 101 -4.42 -18.50 -2.18
N ALA A 102 -3.27 -18.30 -1.56
CA ALA A 102 -2.80 -19.11 -0.42
C ALA A 102 -1.80 -18.41 0.52
N GLU A 103 -1.25 -17.27 0.12
CA GLU A 103 -0.22 -16.52 0.86
C GLU A 103 -0.59 -15.04 0.93
N THR A 104 0.13 -14.29 1.76
CA THR A 104 0.04 -12.83 1.77
C THR A 104 0.55 -12.28 0.44
N GLU A 105 -0.32 -11.61 -0.30
CA GLU A 105 0.05 -10.83 -1.47
C GLU A 105 0.27 -9.37 -1.06
N TYR A 106 1.13 -8.66 -1.79
CA TYR A 106 1.28 -7.23 -1.61
C TYR A 106 1.46 -6.48 -2.91
N SER A 107 1.14 -5.19 -2.89
CA SER A 107 1.40 -4.28 -4.00
C SER A 107 1.78 -2.92 -3.47
N THR A 108 2.64 -2.22 -4.20
CA THR A 108 3.02 -0.84 -3.93
C THR A 108 2.36 0.10 -4.91
N PHE A 109 1.97 1.28 -4.43
CA PHE A 109 1.41 2.34 -5.24
C PHE A 109 1.84 3.71 -4.71
N TYR A 110 1.99 4.67 -5.60
CA TYR A 110 2.35 6.04 -5.28
C TYR A 110 1.10 6.92 -5.22
N CYS A 111 1.01 7.77 -4.20
CA CYS A 111 -0.02 8.79 -4.08
C CYS A 111 0.65 10.16 -4.30
N GLU A 112 0.52 10.73 -5.50
CA GLU A 112 1.00 12.08 -5.81
C GLU A 112 0.25 13.12 -4.97
N TYR A 113 -1.08 12.96 -4.87
CA TYR A 113 -1.99 13.86 -4.16
C TYR A 113 -2.63 13.17 -2.95
N GLY A 114 -3.24 13.99 -2.09
CA GLY A 114 -4.02 13.54 -0.93
C GLY A 114 -5.44 13.09 -1.28
N TYR A 115 -5.70 12.61 -2.49
CA TYR A 115 -7.02 12.09 -2.87
C TYR A 115 -7.27 10.74 -2.18
N PRO A 116 -8.51 10.44 -1.76
CA PRO A 116 -8.82 9.17 -1.12
C PRO A 116 -8.43 7.96 -1.97
N VAL A 117 -7.88 6.94 -1.30
CA VAL A 117 -7.61 5.62 -1.87
C VAL A 117 -8.52 4.63 -1.21
N TYR A 118 -9.30 3.90 -2.00
CA TYR A 118 -10.21 2.87 -1.52
C TYR A 118 -9.64 1.48 -1.81
N PHE A 119 -9.83 0.57 -0.86
CA PHE A 119 -9.53 -0.84 -1.03
C PHE A 119 -10.84 -1.59 -1.05
N LYS A 120 -11.14 -2.19 -2.20
CA LYS A 120 -12.32 -3.03 -2.40
C LYS A 120 -11.88 -4.48 -2.24
N VAL A 121 -12.25 -5.13 -1.13
CA VAL A 121 -12.00 -6.55 -0.89
C VAL A 121 -13.24 -7.34 -1.29
N PHE A 122 -13.06 -8.41 -2.07
CA PHE A 122 -14.16 -9.22 -2.62
C PHE A 122 -13.68 -10.60 -3.03
N SER A 123 -14.59 -11.47 -3.50
CA SER A 123 -14.22 -12.75 -4.12
C SER A 123 -14.90 -12.94 -5.47
N ASN A 124 -14.12 -13.22 -6.52
CA ASN A 124 -14.66 -13.64 -7.83
C ASN A 124 -15.04 -15.13 -7.89
N TYR A 125 -14.81 -15.88 -6.81
CA TYR A 125 -14.81 -17.34 -6.83
C TYR A 125 -15.83 -17.96 -5.88
N SER A 126 -16.89 -17.20 -5.55
CA SER A 126 -17.95 -17.69 -4.68
C SER A 126 -17.46 -18.10 -3.29
N ALA A 127 -16.42 -17.43 -2.78
CA ALA A 127 -15.74 -17.85 -1.55
C ALA A 127 -15.86 -16.79 -0.45
N SER A 128 -16.76 -17.04 0.50
CA SER A 128 -16.85 -16.33 1.78
C SER A 128 -15.58 -16.57 2.63
N GLY A 129 -15.47 -15.91 3.77
CA GLY A 129 -14.47 -16.20 4.79
C GLY A 129 -13.46 -15.10 5.04
N LEU A 130 -12.50 -15.41 5.92
CA LEU A 130 -11.62 -14.44 6.55
C LEU A 130 -10.56 -13.90 5.60
N TYR A 131 -10.15 -12.66 5.87
CA TYR A 131 -8.98 -12.04 5.27
C TYR A 131 -8.32 -11.08 6.26
N HIS A 132 -7.08 -10.70 5.96
CA HIS A 132 -6.40 -9.61 6.63
C HIS A 132 -5.94 -8.58 5.61
N ILE A 133 -6.16 -7.31 5.92
CA ILE A 133 -5.65 -6.17 5.16
C ILE A 133 -4.72 -5.32 6.04
N GLU A 134 -3.62 -4.89 5.47
CA GLU A 134 -2.67 -4.00 6.12
C GLU A 134 -2.15 -2.98 5.11
N VAL A 135 -1.94 -1.73 5.56
CA VAL A 135 -1.28 -0.69 4.77
C VAL A 135 -0.05 -0.21 5.53
N GLN A 136 1.07 -0.11 4.82
CA GLN A 136 2.33 0.43 5.31
C GLN A 136 2.74 1.64 4.46
N THR A 137 3.35 2.61 5.11
CA THR A 137 4.12 3.68 4.48
C THR A 137 5.49 3.13 4.13
N VAL A 138 5.84 3.08 2.85
CA VAL A 138 7.17 2.64 2.43
C VAL A 138 8.14 3.80 2.55
N LYS A 139 7.79 4.94 1.97
CA LYS A 139 8.57 6.19 1.99
C LYS A 139 7.75 7.37 1.49
N SER A 140 8.20 8.57 1.80
CA SER A 140 7.84 9.78 1.06
C SER A 140 8.82 9.96 -0.11
N ALA A 141 8.31 10.40 -1.25
CA ALA A 141 9.10 10.66 -2.45
C ALA A 141 8.80 12.08 -2.92
N ASP A 142 9.81 12.95 -2.87
CA ASP A 142 9.68 14.32 -3.36
C ASP A 142 9.30 14.29 -4.85
N VAL A 143 8.29 15.08 -5.21
CA VAL A 143 7.84 15.21 -6.59
C VAL A 143 8.90 15.95 -7.41
N ASP A 144 9.12 15.48 -8.64
CA ASP A 144 10.00 16.13 -9.63
C ASP A 144 11.42 16.40 -9.08
N SER A 145 11.97 15.39 -8.39
CA SER A 145 13.27 15.49 -7.73
C SER A 145 14.46 15.41 -8.70
N PHE A 146 14.22 15.24 -10.00
CA PHE A 146 15.24 15.07 -11.03
C PHE A 146 15.16 16.16 -12.10
N SER A 147 16.16 16.19 -12.98
CA SER A 147 16.31 17.29 -13.92
C SER A 147 15.30 17.22 -15.06
N ASN A 148 14.47 18.27 -15.20
CA ASN A 148 13.66 18.52 -16.40
C ASN A 148 14.45 19.07 -17.60
N SER A 149 15.78 19.05 -17.56
CA SER A 149 16.62 19.61 -18.63
C SER A 149 17.58 18.60 -19.22
N CYS A 150 17.40 18.30 -20.51
CA CYS A 150 18.38 17.57 -21.31
C CYS A 150 19.75 18.26 -21.38
N SER A 151 19.81 19.57 -21.14
CA SER A 151 21.09 20.31 -21.10
C SER A 151 21.86 20.18 -19.79
N ALA A 152 21.19 19.67 -18.74
CA ALA A 152 21.76 19.44 -17.42
C ALA A 152 21.13 18.19 -16.79
N PRO A 153 21.27 17.00 -17.41
CA PRO A 153 20.62 15.78 -16.95
C PRO A 153 21.18 15.32 -15.59
N THR A 154 20.37 14.55 -14.85
CA THR A 154 20.81 13.87 -13.64
C THR A 154 21.85 12.80 -13.99
N LEU A 155 23.04 12.88 -13.41
CA LEU A 155 24.08 11.85 -13.59
C LEU A 155 23.78 10.62 -12.73
N LEU A 156 23.69 9.46 -13.37
CA LEU A 156 23.61 8.14 -12.75
C LEU A 156 25.03 7.57 -12.60
N ASP A 157 25.45 7.34 -11.35
CA ASP A 157 26.76 6.75 -11.05
C ASP A 157 26.70 5.21 -11.11
N LEU A 158 27.27 4.64 -12.17
CA LEU A 158 27.36 3.20 -12.40
C LEU A 158 28.64 2.55 -11.83
N SER A 159 29.41 3.25 -10.99
CA SER A 159 30.65 2.72 -10.41
C SER A 159 30.44 1.42 -9.60
N GLY A 160 29.24 1.21 -9.05
CA GLY A 160 28.82 -0.02 -8.37
C GLY A 160 28.35 -1.16 -9.28
N GLY A 161 28.27 -0.95 -10.60
CA GLY A 161 27.78 -1.92 -11.59
C GLY A 161 26.25 -2.05 -11.69
N TYR A 162 25.51 -1.45 -10.76
CA TYR A 162 24.05 -1.38 -10.74
C TYR A 162 23.61 -0.08 -10.07
N ILE A 163 22.57 0.54 -10.61
CA ILE A 163 21.89 1.68 -9.98
C ILE A 163 20.39 1.48 -10.11
N GLU A 164 19.68 1.84 -9.06
CA GLU A 164 18.23 1.94 -9.03
C GLU A 164 17.88 3.37 -8.66
N THR A 165 16.95 3.98 -9.38
CA THR A 165 16.48 5.33 -9.12
C THR A 165 14.98 5.31 -9.23
N GLU A 166 14.31 5.82 -8.21
CA GLU A 166 12.87 6.01 -8.23
C GLU A 166 12.60 7.50 -8.41
N ALA A 167 11.72 7.81 -9.35
CA ALA A 167 11.38 9.17 -9.72
C ALA A 167 9.87 9.33 -9.83
N VAL A 168 9.41 10.55 -9.58
CA VAL A 168 8.02 10.93 -9.74
C VAL A 168 7.97 12.09 -10.72
N ILE A 169 7.28 11.87 -11.83
CA ILE A 169 7.07 12.88 -12.86
C ILE A 169 5.78 13.65 -12.54
N ASP A 170 5.90 14.95 -12.24
CA ASP A 170 4.76 15.84 -11.99
C ASP A 170 4.11 16.28 -13.30
N THR A 171 2.93 15.75 -13.61
CA THR A 171 2.19 16.18 -14.82
C THR A 171 1.14 17.26 -14.55
N SER A 172 1.10 17.80 -13.33
CA SER A 172 0.10 18.77 -12.87
C SER A 172 0.25 20.15 -13.50
N GLU A 173 1.46 20.51 -13.93
CA GLU A 173 1.73 21.78 -14.58
C GLU A 173 1.43 21.72 -16.09
N PRO A 174 0.35 22.37 -16.58
CA PRO A 174 -0.17 22.15 -17.93
C PRO A 174 0.69 22.69 -19.09
N ASN A 175 1.93 23.13 -18.83
CA ASN A 175 2.81 23.72 -19.84
C ASN A 175 4.29 23.31 -19.73
N PHE A 176 4.64 22.42 -18.81
CA PHE A 176 5.98 21.86 -18.76
C PHE A 176 5.94 20.40 -19.24
N PRO A 177 6.78 19.99 -20.20
CA PRO A 177 6.99 18.58 -20.45
C PRO A 177 7.59 17.99 -19.18
N ALA A 178 6.77 17.32 -18.39
CA ALA A 178 7.20 16.61 -17.20
C ALA A 178 8.09 15.45 -17.67
N ALA A 179 9.39 15.58 -17.48
CA ALA A 179 10.35 14.66 -18.06
C ALA A 179 11.62 14.66 -17.22
N ASP A 180 11.99 13.50 -16.70
CA ASP A 180 13.28 13.36 -16.02
C ASP A 180 14.36 12.95 -17.01
N TYR A 181 15.39 13.79 -17.14
CA TYR A 181 16.55 13.50 -17.97
C TYR A 181 17.67 12.90 -17.14
N TYR A 182 18.17 11.75 -17.58
CA TYR A 182 19.28 11.03 -16.97
C TYR A 182 20.46 10.87 -17.93
N THR A 183 21.66 10.78 -17.39
CA THR A 183 22.89 10.47 -18.13
C THR A 183 23.79 9.54 -17.33
N PHE A 184 24.66 8.78 -17.98
CA PHE A 184 25.71 7.99 -17.34
C PHE A 184 26.92 7.89 -18.26
N ASP A 185 28.10 7.70 -17.67
CA ASP A 185 29.34 7.49 -18.43
C ASP A 185 29.43 6.03 -18.90
N ALA A 186 29.16 5.80 -20.18
CA ALA A 186 29.30 4.48 -20.78
C ALA A 186 30.78 4.08 -20.90
N LEU A 187 31.08 2.84 -20.51
CA LEU A 187 32.39 2.20 -20.60
C LEU A 187 32.49 1.39 -21.88
N GLU A 188 33.68 1.42 -22.49
CA GLU A 188 33.95 0.67 -23.71
C GLU A 188 33.81 -0.85 -23.48
N ASN A 189 33.14 -1.54 -24.41
CA ASN A 189 32.90 -2.99 -24.39
C ASN A 189 31.97 -3.50 -23.26
N TYR A 190 31.16 -2.63 -22.64
CA TYR A 190 30.10 -3.05 -21.71
C TYR A 190 28.73 -3.11 -22.41
N ARG A 191 27.85 -3.97 -21.88
CA ARG A 191 26.43 -4.02 -22.24
C ARG A 191 25.63 -3.49 -21.06
N TYR A 192 24.73 -2.56 -21.34
CA TYR A 192 23.82 -1.99 -20.36
C TYR A 192 22.44 -2.61 -20.50
N HIS A 193 21.77 -2.79 -19.37
CA HIS A 193 20.36 -3.15 -19.30
C HIS A 193 19.65 -2.02 -18.56
N ILE A 194 18.64 -1.43 -19.20
CA ILE A 194 17.81 -0.38 -18.62
C ILE A 194 16.40 -0.95 -18.56
N SER A 195 15.82 -0.95 -17.37
CA SER A 195 14.46 -1.42 -17.09
C SER A 195 13.72 -0.34 -16.32
N PHE A 196 12.41 -0.29 -16.52
CA PHE A 196 11.51 0.61 -15.81
C PHE A 196 10.48 -0.27 -15.10
N ASP A 197 10.29 -0.01 -13.81
CA ASP A 197 9.20 -0.58 -13.03
C ASP A 197 8.23 0.55 -12.66
N TYR A 198 6.93 0.28 -12.82
CA TYR A 198 5.89 1.29 -12.69
C TYR A 198 5.15 1.13 -11.35
N LEU A 199 5.15 2.19 -10.55
CA LEU A 199 4.33 2.27 -9.34
C LEU A 199 2.87 2.59 -9.65
N ASP A 200 2.58 3.17 -10.82
CA ASP A 200 1.23 3.49 -11.30
C ASP A 200 0.98 2.96 -12.74
N SER A 201 -0.09 3.42 -13.39
CA SER A 201 -0.51 3.01 -14.74
C SER A 201 -0.01 3.94 -15.85
N SER A 202 0.97 4.81 -15.61
CA SER A 202 1.47 5.74 -16.63
C SER A 202 2.35 5.03 -17.67
N GLU A 203 2.19 5.40 -18.95
CA GLU A 203 3.06 4.95 -20.03
C GLU A 203 4.36 5.79 -19.99
N ILE A 204 5.49 5.16 -19.68
CA ILE A 204 6.82 5.81 -19.80
C ILE A 204 7.38 5.49 -21.18
N GLU A 205 7.73 6.53 -21.93
CA GLU A 205 8.51 6.40 -23.16
C GLU A 205 9.98 6.70 -22.85
N ALA A 206 10.87 5.75 -23.16
CA ALA A 206 12.31 5.95 -23.13
C ALA A 206 12.85 6.12 -24.56
N SER A 207 13.52 7.23 -24.82
CA SER A 207 14.28 7.45 -26.05
C SER A 207 15.79 7.43 -25.74
N ILE A 208 16.54 6.56 -26.43
CA ILE A 208 18.01 6.44 -26.34
C ILE A 208 18.64 7.01 -27.60
#